data_AF-A0A9E0G8W9-F1
#
_entry.id   AF-A0A9E0G8W9-F1
#
_cell.length_a   1.000
_cell.length_b   1.000
_cell.length_c   1.000
_cell.angle_alpha   90.00
_cell.angle_beta   90.00
_cell.angle_gamma   90.00
#
_symmetry.space_group_name_H-M   'P 1'
#
loop_
_entity.id
_entity.type
_entity.pdbx_description
1 polymer ?
#
loop_
_entity_poly.entity_id
_entity_poly.type
_entity_poly.pdbx_seq_one_letter_code
_entity_poly.pdbx_strand_id
1 'polypeptide(L)'
;MDSNKNFLTMATAPDGTLIVAGDIDMAGGPILEQALLERESELLVQGGGDIVVDLTGVDFMDSSGLRSMLATARSAAARQANLELRSVGPQIIRLLEITGTVDQFTIASRRD
;
A
#
# COMPACT_ATOMS: atom_id res chain seq x y z
N MET A 1 -26.85 10.04 -4.02
CA MET A 1 -25.71 10.97 -4.15
C MET A 1 -24.56 10.09 -4.55
N ASP A 2 -24.41 9.90 -5.85
CA ASP A 2 -23.48 8.95 -6.42
C ASP A 2 -22.06 9.48 -6.17
N SER A 3 -21.47 9.06 -5.06
CA SER A 3 -20.03 9.14 -4.89
C SER A 3 -19.44 8.34 -6.05
N ASN A 4 -18.83 9.04 -6.99
CA ASN A 4 -18.04 8.46 -8.06
C ASN A 4 -16.92 7.63 -7.43
N LYS A 5 -17.22 6.37 -7.08
CA LYS A 5 -16.27 5.45 -6.44
C LYS A 5 -15.26 5.05 -7.49
N ASN A 6 -14.00 5.43 -7.27
CA ASN A 6 -12.92 4.98 -8.13
C ASN A 6 -12.57 3.55 -7.72
N PHE A 7 -12.98 2.56 -8.52
CA PHE A 7 -12.73 1.16 -8.20
C PHE A 7 -11.23 0.89 -8.10
N LEU A 8 -10.84 0.15 -7.06
CA LEU A 8 -9.45 -0.26 -6.90
C LEU A 8 -9.06 -1.20 -8.06
N THR A 9 -7.97 -0.85 -8.73
CA THR A 9 -7.31 -1.67 -9.74
C THR A 9 -5.87 -1.88 -9.32
N MET A 10 -5.33 -3.04 -9.69
CA MET A 10 -3.96 -3.42 -9.36
C MET A 10 -3.29 -4.09 -10.54
N ALA A 11 -1.99 -3.83 -10.68
CA ALA A 11 -1.11 -4.53 -11.61
C ALA A 11 0.22 -4.81 -10.91
N THR A 12 0.94 -5.82 -11.37
CA THR A 12 2.29 -6.11 -10.88
C THR A 12 3.29 -5.76 -11.98
N ALA A 13 4.24 -4.88 -11.67
CA ALA A 13 5.33 -4.55 -12.57
C ALA A 13 6.33 -5.73 -12.69
N PRO A 14 7.17 -5.77 -13.75
CA PRO A 14 8.15 -6.86 -13.91
C PRO A 14 9.15 -7.01 -12.75
N ASP A 15 9.38 -5.95 -11.98
CA ASP A 15 10.24 -5.97 -10.78
C ASP A 15 9.49 -6.44 -9.50
N GLY A 16 8.22 -6.81 -9.63
CA GLY A 16 7.38 -7.25 -8.52
C GLY A 16 6.72 -6.11 -7.73
N THR A 17 6.82 -4.85 -8.18
CA THR A 17 6.11 -3.72 -7.58
C THR A 17 4.60 -3.85 -7.79
N LEU A 18 3.82 -3.73 -6.72
CA LEU A 18 2.36 -3.67 -6.78
C LEU A 18 1.92 -2.24 -7.11
N ILE A 19 1.43 -2.02 -8.33
CA ILE A 19 0.90 -0.74 -8.78
C ILE A 19 -0.58 -0.68 -8.41
N VAL A 20 -0.97 0.30 -7.61
CA VAL A 20 -2.32 0.47 -7.10
C VAL A 20 -2.92 1.76 -7.64
N ALA A 21 -4.18 1.69 -8.09
CA ALA A 21 -4.94 2.85 -8.53
C ALA A 21 -6.39 2.76 -8.08
N GLY A 22 -7.01 3.90 -7.79
CA GLY A 22 -8.37 3.99 -7.25
C GLY A 22 -8.41 4.21 -5.74
N ASP A 23 -9.60 4.10 -5.17
CA ASP A 23 -9.85 4.41 -3.76
C ASP A 23 -9.62 3.18 -2.87
N ILE A 24 -8.85 3.37 -1.80
CA ILE A 24 -8.69 2.35 -0.74
C ILE A 24 -9.68 2.66 0.37
N ASP A 25 -10.95 2.39 0.07
CA ASP A 25 -12.10 2.56 0.97
C ASP A 25 -12.60 1.21 1.51
N MET A 26 -13.79 1.16 2.08
CA MET A 26 -14.44 -0.09 2.52
C MET A 26 -14.57 -1.18 1.43
N ALA A 27 -14.57 -0.82 0.15
CA ALA A 27 -14.59 -1.78 -0.96
C ALA A 27 -13.18 -2.11 -1.46
N GLY A 28 -12.28 -1.12 -1.55
CA GLY A 28 -10.89 -1.32 -1.99
C GLY A 28 -9.97 -1.96 -0.93
N GLY A 29 -10.17 -1.66 0.34
CA GLY A 29 -9.34 -2.13 1.46
C GLY A 29 -9.16 -3.65 1.52
N PRO A 30 -10.24 -4.45 1.49
CA PRO A 30 -10.13 -5.92 1.48
C PRO A 30 -9.40 -6.46 0.23
N ILE A 31 -9.54 -5.79 -0.91
CA ILE A 31 -8.88 -6.17 -2.16
C ILE A 31 -7.37 -5.94 -2.06
N LEU A 32 -6.97 -4.78 -1.53
CA LEU A 32 -5.57 -4.47 -1.27
C LEU A 32 -4.95 -5.46 -0.25
N GLU A 33 -5.67 -5.77 0.83
CA GLU A 33 -5.19 -6.71 1.85
C GLU A 33 -4.86 -8.08 1.26
N GLN A 34 -5.75 -8.64 0.42
CA GLN A 34 -5.48 -9.91 -0.25
C GLN A 34 -4.24 -9.83 -1.16
N ALA A 35 -4.11 -8.78 -1.96
CA ALA A 35 -2.94 -8.62 -2.85
C ALA A 35 -1.62 -8.47 -2.07
N LEU A 36 -1.62 -7.79 -0.92
CA LEU A 36 -0.45 -7.69 -0.07
C LEU A 36 -0.06 -9.04 0.53
N LEU A 37 -1.04 -9.85 0.95
CA LEU A 37 -0.80 -11.20 1.47
C LEU A 37 -0.28 -12.15 0.38
N GLU A 38 -0.84 -12.09 -0.83
CA GLU A 38 -0.36 -12.86 -1.98
C GLU A 38 1.08 -12.48 -2.31
N ARG A 39 1.38 -11.18 -2.38
CA ARG A 39 2.74 -10.69 -2.67
C ARG A 39 3.74 -11.09 -1.59
N GLU A 40 3.35 -11.00 -0.32
CA GLU A 40 4.17 -11.48 0.80
C GLU A 40 4.45 -12.98 0.68
N SER A 41 3.46 -13.79 0.33
CA SER A 41 3.61 -15.23 0.13
C SER A 41 4.58 -15.57 -1.01
N GLU A 42 4.47 -14.88 -2.15
CA GLU A 42 5.38 -15.04 -3.28
C GLU A 42 6.83 -14.71 -2.91
N LEU A 43 7.04 -13.58 -2.20
CA LEU A 43 8.37 -13.18 -1.74
C LEU A 43 8.97 -14.22 -0.80
N LEU A 44 8.18 -14.80 0.10
CA LEU A 44 8.65 -15.86 0.98
C LEU A 44 9.17 -17.08 0.22
N VAL A 45 8.49 -17.48 -0.86
CA VAL A 45 8.95 -18.59 -1.73
C VAL A 45 10.25 -18.22 -2.46
N GLN A 46 10.47 -16.94 -2.75
CA GLN A 46 11.65 -16.41 -3.44
C GLN A 46 12.84 -16.12 -2.51
N GLY A 47 12.72 -16.37 -1.20
CA GLY A 47 13.79 -16.14 -0.21
C GLY A 47 13.65 -14.84 0.60
N GLY A 48 12.50 -14.18 0.51
CA GLY A 48 12.19 -12.92 1.18
C GLY A 48 12.46 -11.69 0.31
N GLY A 49 12.22 -10.51 0.89
CA GLY A 49 12.45 -9.23 0.22
C GLY A 49 11.45 -8.17 0.64
N ASP A 50 11.72 -6.94 0.25
CA ASP A 50 10.84 -5.81 0.50
C ASP A 50 9.56 -5.92 -0.35
N ILE A 51 8.44 -5.52 0.24
CA ILE A 51 7.19 -5.35 -0.49
C ILE A 51 7.16 -3.92 -0.99
N VAL A 52 7.06 -3.74 -2.30
CA VAL A 52 7.01 -2.42 -2.93
C VAL A 52 5.61 -2.15 -3.44
N VAL A 53 5.02 -1.02 -3.02
CA VAL A 53 3.70 -0.55 -3.46
C VAL A 53 3.83 0.82 -4.10
N ASP A 54 3.45 0.92 -5.37
CA ASP A 54 3.35 2.18 -6.09
C ASP A 54 1.92 2.71 -5.97
N LEU A 55 1.80 3.88 -5.33
CA LEU A 55 0.53 4.52 -5.05
C LEU A 55 0.15 5.58 -6.09
N THR A 56 0.82 5.67 -7.26
CA THR A 56 0.64 6.73 -8.27
C THR A 56 -0.83 7.02 -8.63
N GLY A 57 -1.70 6.01 -8.64
CA GLY A 57 -3.13 6.17 -8.96
C GLY A 57 -4.06 6.23 -7.74
N VAL A 58 -3.53 6.29 -6.51
CA VAL A 58 -4.31 6.30 -5.27
C VAL A 58 -4.49 7.72 -4.75
N ASP A 59 -5.71 8.22 -4.81
CA ASP A 59 -6.05 9.58 -4.35
C ASP A 59 -6.71 9.59 -2.97
N PHE A 60 -7.21 8.44 -2.51
CA PHE A 60 -7.90 8.29 -1.24
C PHE A 60 -7.55 6.98 -0.54
N MET A 61 -7.37 7.05 0.78
CA MET A 61 -7.24 5.90 1.67
C MET A 61 -7.97 6.21 2.97
N ASP A 62 -8.83 5.30 3.42
CA ASP A 62 -9.47 5.40 4.72
C ASP A 62 -8.69 4.67 5.82
N SER A 63 -9.26 4.64 7.03
CA SER A 63 -8.64 3.95 8.16
C SER A 63 -8.46 2.43 7.95
N SER A 64 -9.29 1.80 7.11
CA SER A 64 -9.17 0.37 6.81
C SER A 64 -7.97 0.09 5.91
N GLY A 65 -7.80 0.89 4.85
CA GLY A 65 -6.61 0.83 4.00
C GLY A 65 -5.32 1.04 4.79
N LEU A 66 -5.30 2.04 5.67
CA LEU A 66 -4.15 2.30 6.53
C LEU A 66 -3.86 1.12 7.47
N ARG A 67 -4.88 0.51 8.08
CA ARG A 67 -4.71 -0.66 8.96
C ARG A 67 -4.08 -1.84 8.22
N SER A 68 -4.52 -2.13 6.98
CA SER A 68 -3.97 -3.21 6.17
C SER A 68 -2.49 -2.94 5.82
N MET A 69 -2.17 -1.72 5.37
CA MET A 69 -0.79 -1.31 5.08
C MET A 69 0.12 -1.43 6.32
N LEU A 70 -0.36 -1.02 7.49
CA LEU A 70 0.38 -1.15 8.75
C LEU A 70 0.58 -2.61 9.17
N ALA A 71 -0.42 -3.47 8.93
CA ALA A 71 -0.29 -4.90 9.22
C ALA A 71 0.79 -5.53 8.35
N THR A 72 0.80 -5.21 7.05
CA THR A 72 1.85 -5.65 6.11
C THR A 72 3.22 -5.12 6.50
N ALA A 73 3.36 -3.83 6.84
CA ALA A 73 4.63 -3.25 7.29
C ALA A 73 5.20 -3.99 8.52
N ARG A 74 4.35 -4.30 9.52
CA ARG A 74 4.77 -5.09 10.70
C ARG A 74 5.15 -6.52 10.33
N SER A 75 4.41 -7.15 9.42
CA SER A 75 4.68 -8.51 8.96
C SER A 75 6.03 -8.59 8.23
N ALA A 76 6.31 -7.62 7.36
CA ALA A 76 7.59 -7.49 6.67
C ALA A 76 8.74 -7.25 7.67
N ALA A 77 8.56 -6.32 8.61
CA ALA A 77 9.58 -5.99 9.62
C ALA A 77 9.96 -7.20 10.50
N ALA A 78 8.98 -8.02 10.88
CA ALA A 78 9.22 -9.27 11.63
C ALA A 78 10.11 -10.27 10.87
N ARG A 79 10.27 -10.08 9.55
CA ARG A 79 11.08 -10.90 8.64
C ARG A 79 12.29 -10.16 8.09
N GLN A 80 12.67 -9.03 8.70
CA GLN A 80 13.79 -8.18 8.26
C GLN A 80 13.61 -7.63 6.84
N ALA A 81 12.35 -7.42 6.43
CA ALA A 81 11.96 -6.74 5.19
C ALA A 81 11.17 -5.47 5.50
N ASN A 82 10.95 -4.64 4.49
CA ASN A 82 10.22 -3.38 4.59
C ASN A 82 8.98 -3.38 3.70
N LEU A 83 8.02 -2.52 4.04
CA LEU A 83 7.01 -2.05 3.10
C LEU A 83 7.45 -0.70 2.55
N GLU A 84 7.88 -0.70 1.30
CA GLU A 84 8.28 0.49 0.54
C GLU A 84 7.09 1.08 -0.21
N LEU A 85 6.87 2.38 -0.04
CA LEU A 85 5.84 3.14 -0.74
C LEU A 85 6.48 4.07 -1.76
N ARG A 86 6.00 4.00 -3.01
CA ARG A 86 6.39 4.88 -4.11
C ARG A 86 5.24 5.80 -4.50
N SER A 87 5.60 6.97 -5.03
CA SER A 87 4.70 7.97 -5.58
C SER A 87 3.58 8.37 -4.62
N VAL A 88 3.89 8.49 -3.33
CA VAL A 88 2.90 8.80 -2.29
C VAL A 88 2.39 10.23 -2.48
N GLY A 89 1.09 10.37 -2.72
CA GLY A 89 0.45 11.67 -2.94
C GLY A 89 0.20 12.44 -1.63
N PRO A 90 -0.08 13.76 -1.71
CA PRO A 90 -0.16 14.65 -0.56
C PRO A 90 -1.27 14.26 0.43
N GLN A 91 -2.42 13.76 -0.06
CA GLN A 91 -3.52 13.29 0.79
C GLN A 91 -3.10 12.11 1.66
N ILE A 92 -2.37 11.15 1.08
CA ILE A 92 -1.89 9.97 1.79
C ILE A 92 -0.78 10.37 2.78
N ILE A 93 0.16 11.24 2.38
CA ILE A 93 1.16 11.79 3.31
C ILE A 93 0.48 12.46 4.51
N ARG A 94 -0.54 13.29 4.27
CA ARG A 94 -1.28 13.97 5.33
C ARG A 94 -1.99 12.98 6.26
N LEU A 95 -2.59 11.92 5.72
CA LEU A 95 -3.18 10.84 6.51
C LEU A 95 -2.13 10.19 7.42
N LEU A 96 -0.96 9.85 6.88
CA LEU A 96 0.14 9.24 7.64
C LEU A 96 0.64 10.17 8.76
N GLU A 97 0.77 11.47 8.48
CA GLU A 97 1.19 12.47 9.46
C GLU A 97 0.16 12.65 10.59
N ILE A 98 -1.13 12.78 10.25
CA ILE A 98 -2.20 12.93 11.25
C ILE A 98 -2.25 11.71 12.17
N THR A 99 -2.06 10.53 11.61
CA THR A 99 -2.12 9.27 12.36
C THR A 99 -0.81 8.93 13.07
N GLY A 100 0.27 9.68 12.82
CA GLY A 100 1.60 9.41 13.39
C GLY A 100 2.22 8.11 12.89
N THR A 101 1.89 7.71 11.66
CA THR A 101 2.27 6.40 11.10
C THR A 101 3.35 6.48 10.03
N VAL A 102 3.84 7.68 9.70
CA VAL A 102 4.88 7.90 8.66
C VAL A 102 6.08 6.98 8.87
N ASP A 103 6.59 6.88 10.10
CA ASP A 103 7.80 6.11 10.43
C ASP A 103 7.61 4.59 10.37
N GLN A 104 6.40 4.11 10.09
CA GLN A 104 6.11 2.68 9.87
C GLN A 104 6.36 2.25 8.42
N PHE A 105 6.59 3.21 7.52
CA PHE A 105 6.74 2.98 6.09
C PHE A 105 8.08 3.48 5.59
N THR A 106 8.67 2.77 4.63
CA THR A 106 9.79 3.32 3.84
C THR A 106 9.21 4.11 2.67
N ILE A 107 9.26 5.44 2.71
CA ILE A 107 8.76 6.28 1.61
C ILE A 107 9.90 6.54 0.62
N ALA A 108 9.89 5.84 -0.51
CA ALA A 108 10.93 5.97 -1.54
C ALA A 108 10.72 7.18 -2.45
N SER A 109 9.47 7.54 -2.74
CA SER A 109 9.14 8.74 -3.52
C SER A 109 7.78 9.32 -3.17
N ARG A 110 7.63 10.63 -3.40
CA ARG A 110 6.39 11.38 -3.25
C ARG A 110 5.98 11.96 -4.60
N ARG A 111 4.69 12.19 -4.81
CA ARG A 111 4.17 12.94 -5.96
C ARG A 111 3.45 14.21 -5.49
N ASP A 112 3.47 15.23 -6.34
CA ASP A 112 2.79 16.51 -6.12
C ASP A 112 1.26 16.40 -6.32
#